data_AF-A0AA97HM53-F1
#
_entry.id   AF-A0AA97HM53-F1
#
_cell.length_a   1.000
_cell.length_b   1.000
_cell.length_c   1.000
_cell.angle_alpha   90.00
_cell.angle_beta   90.00
_cell.angle_gamma   90.00
#
_symmetry.space_group_name_H-M   'P 1'
#
loop_
_entity.id
_entity.type
_entity.pdbx_description
1 polymer ?
#
loop_
_entity_poly.entity_id
_entity_poly.type
_entity_poly.pdbx_seq_one_letter_code
_entity_poly.pdbx_strand_id
1 'polypeptide(L)'
;MVWTMDRDRPTPAPESALQPLHRAEVWQQPVATDLDPQLWATQYLGVLRDLAVQPSWISLAHIADPPGEVLLWMGQHLYRVNQRLNEILADLLDCFAPAQQPNVQILAAPLAPQAKVDGFCNDRTQPITLMVDPGRIVPADWPGLVAHELAHAIAQGRRDGASESDREGHSEPFRRAIAHLCLAQDLPLPAPQLEAAALRYWPPCRRNPQPEQFWLGLGNLDLPGQSAPGG
;
A
#
# COMPACT_ATOMS: atom_id res chain seq x y z
N MET A 1 38.36 44.80 3.47
CA MET A 1 36.95 44.36 3.50
C MET A 1 36.98 42.85 3.40
N VAL A 2 36.76 42.17 4.52
CA VAL A 2 36.93 40.71 4.67
C VAL A 2 35.55 40.07 4.48
N TRP A 3 35.42 39.16 3.53
CA TRP A 3 34.23 38.33 3.38
C TRP A 3 34.28 37.21 4.41
N THR A 4 33.40 37.28 5.40
CA THR A 4 33.13 36.19 6.35
C THR A 4 32.47 35.03 5.62
N MET A 5 33.11 33.85 5.68
CA MET A 5 32.49 32.59 5.29
C MET A 5 31.34 32.27 6.24
N ASP A 6 30.13 32.27 5.69
CA ASP A 6 28.94 31.77 6.36
C ASP A 6 29.02 30.23 6.41
N ARG A 7 29.44 29.71 7.55
CA ARG A 7 29.38 28.29 7.89
C ARG A 7 28.11 28.05 8.70
N ASP A 8 26.99 27.98 8.01
CA ASP A 8 25.78 27.35 8.53
C ASP A 8 24.99 26.76 7.36
N ARG A 9 25.58 25.74 6.72
CA ARG A 9 24.79 24.80 5.92
C ARG A 9 24.33 23.71 6.89
N PRO A 10 23.02 23.58 7.19
CA PRO A 10 22.55 22.46 7.97
C PRO A 10 22.93 21.17 7.24
N THR A 11 23.68 20.32 7.93
CA THR A 11 23.95 18.96 7.52
C THR A 11 22.60 18.31 7.19
N PRO A 12 22.40 17.69 6.02
CA PRO A 12 21.18 16.92 5.78
C PRO A 12 21.06 15.89 6.90
N ALA A 13 19.88 15.82 7.51
CA ALA A 13 19.58 14.82 8.53
C ALA A 13 20.01 13.44 8.01
N PRO A 14 20.60 12.58 8.85
CA PRO A 14 20.98 11.25 8.43
C PRO A 14 19.76 10.59 7.81
N GLU A 15 19.94 10.11 6.59
CA GLU A 15 19.06 9.20 5.88
C GLU A 15 18.54 8.18 6.91
N SER A 16 17.29 8.37 7.35
CA SER A 16 16.71 7.58 8.45
C SER A 16 16.60 6.17 7.91
N ALA A 17 17.62 5.36 8.15
CA ALA A 17 17.61 3.96 7.78
C ALA A 17 16.40 3.35 8.47
N LEU A 18 15.36 3.05 7.68
CA LEU A 18 14.19 2.35 8.18
C LEU A 18 14.67 1.16 9.01
N GLN A 19 14.13 1.03 10.23
CA GLN A 19 14.36 -0.17 11.02
C GLN A 19 14.07 -1.40 10.15
N PRO A 20 14.82 -2.51 10.29
CA PRO A 20 14.65 -3.68 9.43
C PRO A 20 13.19 -4.15 9.33
N LEU A 21 12.43 -4.05 10.43
CA LEU A 21 11.01 -4.41 10.49
C LEU A 21 10.09 -3.51 9.65
N HIS A 22 10.50 -2.31 9.25
CA HIS A 22 9.70 -1.43 8.39
C HIS A 22 9.80 -1.77 6.90
N ARG A 23 10.61 -2.76 6.54
CA ARG A 23 10.80 -3.22 5.16
C ARG A 23 9.78 -4.27 4.80
N ALA A 24 9.07 -4.09 3.69
CA ALA A 24 8.03 -5.02 3.25
C ALA A 24 8.55 -6.46 3.04
N GLU A 25 9.81 -6.63 2.64
CA GLU A 25 10.41 -7.95 2.38
C GLU A 25 10.42 -8.85 3.63
N VAL A 26 10.50 -8.27 4.82
CA VAL A 26 10.41 -9.01 6.09
C VAL A 26 9.05 -9.70 6.22
N TRP A 27 8.00 -9.00 5.81
CA TRP A 27 6.61 -9.45 5.92
C TRP A 27 6.13 -10.24 4.71
N GLN A 28 7.03 -10.57 3.80
CA GLN A 28 6.80 -11.49 2.69
C GLN A 28 7.38 -12.88 3.00
N GLN A 29 8.01 -13.07 4.15
CA GLN A 29 8.52 -14.35 4.60
C GLN A 29 7.55 -15.04 5.55
N PRO A 30 7.44 -16.38 5.52
CA PRO A 30 6.65 -17.11 6.50
C PRO A 30 7.19 -16.83 7.91
N VAL A 31 6.28 -16.82 8.89
CA VAL A 31 6.66 -16.72 10.30
C VAL A 31 7.63 -17.85 10.65
N ALA A 32 8.69 -17.53 11.37
CA ALA A 32 9.64 -18.54 11.84
C ALA A 32 8.92 -19.54 12.76
N THR A 33 9.29 -20.81 12.68
CA THR A 33 8.57 -21.91 13.35
C THR A 33 8.57 -21.80 14.88
N ASP A 34 9.50 -21.03 15.45
CA ASP A 34 9.67 -20.78 16.87
C ASP A 34 8.96 -19.51 17.36
N LEU A 35 8.36 -18.72 16.46
CA LEU A 35 7.70 -17.46 16.80
C LEU A 35 6.19 -17.64 16.89
N ASP A 36 5.58 -17.05 17.93
CA ASP A 36 4.12 -16.99 18.08
C ASP A 36 3.49 -16.16 16.94
N PRO A 37 2.60 -16.74 16.11
CA PRO A 37 1.91 -16.03 15.04
C PRO A 37 1.15 -14.79 15.51
N GLN A 38 0.53 -14.83 16.70
CA GLN A 38 -0.22 -13.67 17.20
C GLN A 38 0.72 -12.53 17.59
N LEU A 39 1.88 -12.85 18.18
CA LEU A 39 2.92 -11.86 18.48
C LEU A 39 3.49 -11.26 17.18
N TRP A 40 3.73 -12.09 16.17
CA TRP A 40 4.19 -11.64 14.86
C TRP A 40 3.20 -10.69 14.19
N ALA A 41 1.91 -11.03 14.18
CA ALA A 41 0.85 -10.14 13.69
C ALA A 41 0.75 -8.85 14.50
N THR A 42 0.94 -8.92 15.82
CA THR A 42 0.95 -7.72 16.68
C THR A 42 2.09 -6.79 16.33
N GLN A 43 3.30 -7.32 16.08
CA GLN A 43 4.45 -6.55 15.63
C GLN A 43 4.20 -5.92 14.26
N TYR A 44 3.61 -6.68 13.32
CA TYR A 44 3.23 -6.16 12.02
C TYR A 44 2.27 -4.96 12.12
N LEU A 45 1.23 -5.06 12.96
CA LEU A 45 0.29 -3.94 13.18
C LEU A 45 0.98 -2.72 13.79
N GLY A 46 2.02 -2.90 14.60
CA GLY A 46 2.86 -1.81 15.10
C GLY A 46 3.57 -1.10 13.94
N VAL A 47 4.25 -1.87 13.08
CA VAL A 47 4.93 -1.38 11.87
C VAL A 47 3.98 -0.65 10.93
N LEU A 48 2.79 -1.19 10.69
CA LEU A 48 1.77 -0.51 9.88
C LEU A 48 1.37 0.84 10.48
N ARG A 49 1.24 0.95 11.80
CA ARG A 49 0.89 2.21 12.45
C ARG A 49 2.00 3.24 12.35
N ASP A 50 3.25 2.80 12.46
CA ASP A 50 4.43 3.66 12.35
C ASP A 50 4.60 4.19 10.91
N LEU A 51 4.24 3.38 9.92
CA LEU A 51 4.32 3.73 8.50
C LEU A 51 3.05 4.42 7.96
N ALA A 52 1.94 4.42 8.68
CA ALA A 52 0.69 5.03 8.22
C ALA A 52 0.71 6.56 8.28
N VAL A 53 -0.03 7.22 7.39
CA VAL A 53 -0.23 8.69 7.45
C VAL A 53 -0.95 9.09 8.75
N GLN A 54 -1.85 8.22 9.21
CA GLN A 54 -2.60 8.34 10.46
C GLN A 54 -2.62 6.97 11.14
N PRO A 55 -1.95 6.79 12.30
CA PRO A 55 -1.90 5.49 12.98
C PRO A 55 -3.28 4.90 13.31
N SER A 56 -4.27 5.76 13.59
CA SER A 56 -5.64 5.35 13.89
C SER A 56 -6.41 4.77 12.70
N TRP A 57 -5.85 4.83 11.49
CA TRP A 57 -6.40 4.16 10.31
C TRP A 57 -6.10 2.66 10.32
N ILE A 58 -5.17 2.16 11.13
CA ILE A 58 -4.86 0.74 11.24
C ILE A 58 -5.56 0.17 12.48
N SER A 59 -6.62 -0.61 12.29
CA SER A 59 -7.44 -1.09 13.41
C SER A 59 -8.11 -2.43 13.12
N LEU A 60 -8.11 -3.31 14.13
CA LEU A 60 -8.86 -4.56 14.13
C LEU A 60 -10.22 -4.47 14.84
N ALA A 61 -10.50 -3.36 15.53
CA ALA A 61 -11.67 -3.24 16.42
C ALA A 61 -13.02 -3.37 15.69
N HIS A 62 -13.04 -3.18 14.37
CA HIS A 62 -14.22 -3.33 13.53
C HIS A 62 -14.34 -4.72 12.88
N ILE A 63 -13.32 -5.56 13.04
CA ILE A 63 -13.25 -6.92 12.48
C ILE A 63 -13.60 -7.93 13.58
N ALA A 64 -12.97 -7.83 14.75
CA ALA A 64 -13.23 -8.71 15.88
C ALA A 64 -12.85 -8.04 17.22
N ASP A 65 -13.64 -8.34 18.27
CA ASP A 65 -13.35 -7.98 19.66
C ASP A 65 -13.73 -9.16 20.57
N PRO A 66 -12.75 -9.91 21.14
CA PRO A 66 -11.30 -9.67 21.09
C PRO A 66 -10.67 -10.04 19.72
N PRO A 67 -9.52 -9.45 19.34
CA PRO A 67 -8.93 -9.62 18.01
C PRO A 67 -8.16 -10.95 17.82
N GLY A 68 -8.25 -11.91 18.75
CA GLY A 68 -7.36 -13.07 18.80
C GLY A 68 -7.37 -13.94 17.53
N GLU A 69 -8.55 -14.22 16.97
CA GLU A 69 -8.68 -14.99 15.72
C GLU A 69 -8.07 -14.27 14.52
N VAL A 70 -8.26 -12.95 14.44
CA VAL A 70 -7.69 -12.11 13.37
C VAL A 70 -6.18 -12.07 13.47
N LEU A 71 -5.62 -11.91 14.68
CA LEU A 71 -4.18 -11.92 14.90
C LEU A 71 -3.57 -13.27 14.53
N LEU A 72 -4.23 -14.37 14.88
CA LEU A 72 -3.77 -15.72 14.53
C LEU A 72 -3.74 -15.89 13.01
N TRP A 73 -4.83 -15.53 12.33
CA TRP A 73 -4.92 -15.62 10.87
C TRP A 73 -3.86 -14.75 10.19
N MET A 74 -3.73 -13.48 10.59
CA MET A 74 -2.70 -12.59 10.06
C MET A 74 -1.30 -13.19 10.26
N GLY A 75 -0.99 -13.69 11.45
CA GLY A 75 0.33 -14.28 11.74
C GLY A 75 0.69 -15.46 10.83
N GLN A 76 -0.31 -16.25 10.43
CA GLN A 76 -0.13 -17.44 9.60
C GLN A 76 -0.14 -17.15 8.09
N HIS A 77 -0.87 -16.13 7.64
CA HIS A 77 -1.20 -15.96 6.22
C HIS A 77 -0.74 -14.64 5.60
N LEU A 78 -0.42 -13.63 6.40
CA LEU A 78 -0.07 -12.30 5.92
C LEU A 78 1.07 -12.32 4.90
N TYR A 79 2.06 -13.19 5.09
CA TYR A 79 3.21 -13.26 4.17
C TYR A 79 2.79 -13.56 2.73
N ARG A 80 1.80 -14.44 2.52
CA ARG A 80 1.28 -14.75 1.19
C ARG A 80 0.50 -13.59 0.60
N VAL A 81 -0.25 -12.88 1.44
CA VAL A 81 -0.98 -11.68 1.02
C VAL A 81 0.00 -10.61 0.55
N ASN A 82 1.04 -10.33 1.35
CA ASN A 82 2.06 -9.36 0.99
C ASN A 82 2.90 -9.80 -0.22
N GLN A 83 3.21 -11.10 -0.36
CA GLN A 83 3.84 -11.62 -1.58
C GLN A 83 2.98 -11.34 -2.80
N ARG A 84 1.67 -11.65 -2.74
CA ARG A 84 0.76 -11.43 -3.86
C ARG A 84 0.62 -9.95 -4.23
N LEU A 85 0.53 -9.07 -3.24
CA LEU A 85 0.52 -7.63 -3.48
C LEU A 85 1.84 -7.14 -4.09
N ASN A 86 2.97 -7.69 -3.67
CA ASN A 86 4.29 -7.36 -4.20
C ASN A 86 4.48 -7.85 -5.64
N GLU A 87 3.95 -9.04 -5.99
CA GLU A 87 3.89 -9.52 -7.38
C GLU A 87 3.12 -8.54 -8.26
N ILE A 88 1.91 -8.14 -7.83
CA ILE A 88 1.08 -7.16 -8.55
C ILE A 88 1.84 -5.83 -8.72
N LEU A 89 2.51 -5.36 -7.66
CA LEU A 89 3.32 -4.15 -7.71
C LEU A 89 4.49 -4.27 -8.68
N ALA A 90 5.19 -5.41 -8.69
CA ALA A 90 6.30 -5.69 -9.60
C ALA A 90 5.82 -5.68 -11.05
N ASP A 91 4.72 -6.40 -11.35
CA ASP A 91 4.11 -6.43 -12.69
C ASP A 91 3.74 -5.01 -13.18
N LEU A 92 3.21 -4.16 -12.28
CA LEU A 92 2.90 -2.75 -12.57
C LEU A 92 4.15 -1.89 -12.82
N LEU A 93 5.27 -2.19 -12.15
CA LEU A 93 6.52 -1.45 -12.29
C LEU A 93 7.31 -1.84 -13.54
N ASP A 94 7.08 -3.04 -14.08
CA ASP A 94 7.78 -3.56 -15.26
C ASP A 94 7.50 -2.77 -16.54
N CYS A 95 6.44 -1.94 -16.58
CA CYS A 95 6.19 -1.04 -17.71
C CYS A 95 7.09 0.22 -17.71
N PHE A 96 7.86 0.46 -16.64
CA PHE A 96 8.82 1.55 -16.55
C PHE A 96 10.24 1.06 -16.78
N ALA A 97 11.08 1.91 -17.39
CA ALA A 97 12.52 1.66 -17.40
C ALA A 97 13.06 1.65 -15.95
N PRO A 98 14.09 0.84 -15.62
CA PRO A 98 14.60 0.73 -14.25
C PRO A 98 14.97 2.08 -13.60
N ALA A 99 15.51 3.03 -14.37
CA ALA A 99 15.86 4.36 -13.89
C ALA A 99 14.65 5.28 -13.60
N GLN A 100 13.45 4.86 -14.00
CA GLN A 100 12.18 5.61 -13.84
C GLN A 100 11.26 4.97 -12.80
N GLN A 101 11.59 3.77 -12.31
CA GLN A 101 10.79 3.10 -11.30
C GLN A 101 10.88 3.87 -9.97
N PRO A 102 9.75 4.26 -9.36
CA PRO A 102 9.77 4.87 -8.04
C PRO A 102 10.26 3.85 -7.00
N ASN A 103 10.97 4.32 -5.98
CA ASN A 103 11.34 3.48 -4.84
C ASN A 103 10.13 3.32 -3.90
N VAL A 104 9.36 2.25 -4.10
CA VAL A 104 8.09 1.98 -3.42
C VAL A 104 8.10 0.62 -2.73
N GLN A 105 7.30 0.49 -1.67
CA GLN A 105 6.96 -0.78 -1.04
C GLN A 105 5.45 -0.86 -0.83
N ILE A 106 4.90 -2.08 -0.75
CA ILE A 106 3.48 -2.31 -0.50
C ILE A 106 3.25 -3.23 0.70
N LEU A 107 2.25 -2.90 1.50
CA LEU A 107 1.84 -3.66 2.68
C LEU A 107 0.32 -3.82 2.74
N ALA A 108 -0.15 -5.02 3.04
CA ALA A 108 -1.54 -5.28 3.35
C ALA A 108 -1.89 -4.70 4.73
N ALA A 109 -2.97 -3.92 4.81
CA ALA A 109 -3.35 -3.20 6.02
C ALA A 109 -4.84 -3.35 6.32
N PRO A 110 -5.24 -3.77 7.54
CA PRO A 110 -6.64 -3.73 7.96
C PRO A 110 -7.02 -2.27 8.24
N LEU A 111 -7.64 -1.63 7.25
CA LEU A 111 -7.98 -0.22 7.34
C LEU A 111 -9.26 -0.05 8.13
N ALA A 112 -9.29 0.96 8.99
CA ALA A 112 -10.45 1.25 9.82
C ALA A 112 -11.54 1.95 8.98
N PRO A 113 -12.84 1.72 9.24
CA PRO A 113 -13.93 2.31 8.44
C PRO A 113 -13.87 3.84 8.38
N GLN A 114 -13.44 4.49 9.46
CA GLN A 114 -13.30 5.96 9.52
C GLN A 114 -12.26 6.53 8.54
N ALA A 115 -11.32 5.71 8.04
CA ALA A 115 -10.36 6.14 7.03
C ALA A 115 -11.04 6.45 5.69
N LYS A 116 -12.20 5.82 5.40
CA LYS A 116 -12.99 6.02 4.18
C LYS A 116 -12.21 5.83 2.86
N VAL A 117 -11.15 5.03 2.90
CA VAL A 117 -10.32 4.66 1.75
C VAL A 117 -10.10 3.15 1.74
N ASP A 118 -9.83 2.61 0.56
CA ASP A 118 -9.55 1.18 0.36
C ASP A 118 -8.03 0.92 0.25
N GLY A 119 -7.25 1.99 0.04
CA GLY A 119 -5.80 2.05 0.12
C GLY A 119 -5.33 3.49 0.33
N PHE A 120 -4.04 3.69 0.59
CA PHE A 120 -3.40 4.99 0.58
C PHE A 120 -1.90 4.89 0.31
N CYS A 121 -1.32 5.97 -0.20
CA CYS A 121 0.12 6.17 -0.37
C CYS A 121 0.67 7.13 0.70
N ASN A 122 1.74 6.73 1.39
CA ASN A 122 2.52 7.58 2.29
C ASN A 122 3.88 7.94 1.66
N ASP A 123 3.93 9.11 1.04
CA ASP A 123 5.12 9.67 0.38
C ASP A 123 6.18 10.21 1.35
N ARG A 124 5.91 10.21 2.67
CA ARG A 124 6.86 10.65 3.70
C ARG A 124 7.79 9.53 4.18
N THR A 125 7.60 8.32 3.66
CA THR A 125 8.43 7.15 3.97
C THR A 125 9.44 6.92 2.86
N GLN A 126 10.56 6.27 3.18
CA GLN A 126 11.61 5.92 2.22
C GLN A 126 12.00 4.44 2.39
N PRO A 127 11.56 3.52 1.51
CA PRO A 127 10.75 3.75 0.29
C PRO A 127 9.34 4.28 0.58
N ILE A 128 8.73 4.90 -0.43
CA ILE A 128 7.33 5.33 -0.39
C ILE A 128 6.46 4.11 -0.10
N THR A 129 5.58 4.21 0.90
CA THR A 129 4.79 3.06 1.37
C THR A 129 3.38 3.15 0.83
N LEU A 130 2.97 2.12 0.08
CA LEU A 130 1.60 1.88 -0.32
C LEU A 130 0.96 0.95 0.72
N MET A 131 -0.20 1.31 1.25
CA MET A 131 -0.99 0.44 2.12
C MET A 131 -2.34 0.20 1.47
N VAL A 132 -2.72 -1.07 1.33
CA VAL A 132 -4.00 -1.45 0.74
C VAL A 132 -4.74 -2.39 1.67
N ASP A 133 -6.07 -2.29 1.71
CA ASP A 133 -6.93 -3.24 2.42
C ASP A 133 -7.43 -4.32 1.44
N PRO A 134 -6.73 -5.45 1.29
CA PRO A 134 -7.15 -6.52 0.41
C PRO A 134 -8.51 -7.11 0.80
N GLY A 135 -8.98 -6.90 2.03
CA GLY A 135 -10.31 -7.33 2.47
C GLY A 135 -11.44 -6.52 1.83
N ARG A 136 -11.22 -5.24 1.50
CA ARG A 136 -12.27 -4.33 1.01
C ARG A 136 -12.57 -4.46 -0.47
N ILE A 137 -11.65 -4.97 -1.25
CA ILE A 137 -11.76 -5.11 -2.70
C ILE A 137 -11.67 -6.59 -3.06
N VAL A 138 -12.46 -7.04 -4.04
CA VAL A 138 -12.38 -8.43 -4.51
C VAL A 138 -10.99 -8.73 -5.09
N PRO A 139 -10.43 -9.94 -4.90
CA PRO A 139 -9.06 -10.25 -5.32
C PRO A 139 -8.74 -9.96 -6.79
N ALA A 140 -9.71 -10.19 -7.68
CA ALA A 140 -9.56 -9.93 -9.12
C ALA A 140 -9.33 -8.44 -9.45
N ASP A 141 -9.71 -7.52 -8.57
CA ASP A 141 -9.58 -6.08 -8.79
C ASP A 141 -8.42 -5.46 -7.98
N TRP A 142 -7.64 -6.27 -7.24
CA TRP A 142 -6.44 -5.80 -6.56
C TRP A 142 -5.44 -5.09 -7.48
N PRO A 143 -5.17 -5.53 -8.73
CA PRO A 143 -4.30 -4.78 -9.63
C PRO A 143 -4.75 -3.34 -9.86
N GLY A 144 -6.06 -3.10 -9.95
CA GLY A 144 -6.62 -1.75 -10.08
C GLY A 144 -6.36 -0.90 -8.85
N LEU A 145 -6.56 -1.45 -7.65
CA LEU A 145 -6.28 -0.76 -6.39
C LEU A 145 -4.79 -0.42 -6.25
N VAL A 146 -3.90 -1.38 -6.51
CA VAL A 146 -2.44 -1.16 -6.43
C VAL A 146 -2.00 -0.13 -7.48
N ALA A 147 -2.54 -0.18 -8.70
CA ALA A 147 -2.28 0.83 -9.73
C ALA A 147 -2.67 2.24 -9.29
N HIS A 148 -3.81 2.37 -8.59
CA HIS A 148 -4.26 3.66 -8.05
C HIS A 148 -3.24 4.23 -7.04
N GLU A 149 -2.84 3.42 -6.05
CA GLU A 149 -1.90 3.88 -5.03
C GLU A 149 -0.49 4.14 -5.59
N LEU A 150 -0.05 3.33 -6.56
CA LEU A 150 1.21 3.54 -7.26
C LEU A 150 1.19 4.83 -8.09
N ALA A 151 0.06 5.19 -8.70
CA ALA A 151 -0.08 6.44 -9.43
C ALA A 151 0.12 7.67 -8.52
N HIS A 152 -0.32 7.61 -7.26
CA HIS A 152 0.01 8.64 -6.27
C HIS A 152 1.52 8.75 -6.05
N ALA A 153 2.21 7.63 -5.82
CA ALA A 153 3.65 7.61 -5.63
C ALA A 153 4.42 8.20 -6.83
N ILE A 154 4.03 7.84 -8.06
CA ILE A 154 4.65 8.36 -9.30
C ILE A 154 4.40 9.86 -9.46
N ALA A 155 3.19 10.33 -9.14
CA ALA A 155 2.83 11.74 -9.24
C ALA A 155 3.61 12.61 -8.25
N GLN A 156 3.94 12.08 -7.06
CA GLN A 156 4.68 12.80 -6.02
C GLN A 156 6.15 13.02 -6.38
N GLY A 157 6.80 12.05 -7.03
CA GLY A 157 8.19 12.19 -7.51
C GLY A 157 8.41 13.31 -8.56
N ARG A 158 7.36 14.05 -8.92
CA ARG A 158 7.37 15.13 -9.92
C ARG A 158 6.93 16.50 -9.37
N ARG A 159 6.75 16.64 -8.05
CA ARG A 159 6.19 17.86 -7.42
C ARG A 159 7.22 18.94 -7.04
N ASP A 160 8.12 19.30 -7.93
CA ASP A 160 8.84 20.58 -7.78
C ASP A 160 7.87 21.73 -8.14
N GLY A 161 7.39 22.46 -7.13
CA GLY A 161 6.61 23.71 -7.31
C GLY A 161 5.07 23.58 -7.39
N ALA A 162 4.48 22.54 -6.80
CA ALA A 162 3.03 22.29 -6.84
C ALA A 162 2.18 23.31 -6.05
N SER A 163 0.99 23.61 -6.57
CA SER A 163 -0.01 24.54 -6.01
C SER A 163 -0.80 23.90 -4.87
N GLU A 164 -1.42 24.72 -4.02
CA GLU A 164 -2.30 24.27 -2.93
C GLU A 164 -3.50 23.43 -3.42
N SER A 165 -3.92 23.62 -4.67
CA SER A 165 -4.94 22.81 -5.37
C SER A 165 -4.49 21.39 -5.71
N ASP A 166 -3.19 21.10 -5.69
CA ASP A 166 -2.64 19.75 -5.93
C ASP A 166 -2.72 18.85 -4.67
N ARG A 167 -3.24 19.37 -3.56
CA ARG A 167 -3.34 18.65 -2.27
C ARG A 167 -4.34 17.50 -2.27
N GLU A 168 -5.27 17.45 -3.22
CA GLU A 168 -6.21 16.31 -3.35
C GLU A 168 -5.58 15.07 -4.00
N GLY A 169 -4.33 15.13 -4.45
CA GLY A 169 -3.57 13.97 -4.97
C GLY A 169 -3.85 13.62 -6.43
N HIS A 170 -4.99 14.03 -7.01
CA HIS A 170 -5.44 13.64 -8.34
C HIS A 170 -5.15 14.70 -9.43
N SER A 171 -3.94 15.25 -9.41
CA SER A 171 -3.48 16.26 -10.38
C SER A 171 -3.18 15.66 -11.76
N GLU A 172 -2.80 16.50 -12.73
CA GLU A 172 -2.42 16.03 -14.08
C GLU A 172 -1.28 14.98 -14.08
N PRO A 173 -0.22 15.09 -13.25
CA PRO A 173 0.74 14.02 -13.05
C PRO A 173 0.11 12.67 -12.65
N PHE A 174 -0.86 12.68 -11.74
CA PHE A 174 -1.61 11.47 -11.35
C PHE A 174 -2.39 10.91 -12.53
N ARG A 175 -3.16 11.75 -13.25
CA ARG A 175 -3.93 11.33 -14.44
C ARG A 175 -3.05 10.60 -15.45
N ARG A 176 -1.87 11.16 -15.73
CA ARG A 176 -0.91 10.54 -16.65
C ARG A 176 -0.35 9.22 -16.13
N ALA A 177 -0.02 9.16 -14.83
CA ALA A 177 0.47 7.94 -14.21
C ALA A 177 -0.58 6.82 -14.24
N ILE A 178 -1.81 7.10 -13.79
CA ILE A 178 -2.87 6.10 -13.77
C ILE A 178 -3.28 5.64 -15.17
N ALA A 179 -3.32 6.53 -16.16
CA ALA A 179 -3.60 6.15 -17.54
C ALA A 179 -2.51 5.23 -18.12
N HIS A 180 -1.24 5.51 -17.83
CA HIS A 180 -0.12 4.67 -18.25
C HIS A 180 -0.18 3.28 -17.62
N LEU A 181 -0.39 3.21 -16.30
CA LEU A 181 -0.54 1.94 -15.58
C LEU A 181 -1.74 1.13 -16.09
N CYS A 182 -2.87 1.79 -16.35
CA CYS A 182 -4.06 1.11 -16.87
C CYS A 182 -3.79 0.51 -18.26
N LEU A 183 -3.11 1.27 -19.13
CA LEU A 183 -2.75 0.79 -20.46
C LEU A 183 -1.83 -0.44 -20.41
N ALA A 184 -0.86 -0.43 -19.49
CA ALA A 184 0.12 -1.51 -19.38
C ALA A 184 -0.45 -2.83 -18.84
N GLN A 185 -1.55 -2.76 -18.07
CA GLN A 185 -2.16 -3.90 -17.38
C GLN A 185 -3.53 -4.30 -17.95
N ASP A 186 -3.88 -3.83 -19.15
CA ASP A 186 -5.19 -4.05 -19.77
C ASP A 186 -6.39 -3.69 -18.85
N LEU A 187 -6.20 -2.67 -18.01
CA LEU A 187 -7.25 -2.12 -17.15
C LEU A 187 -8.03 -1.02 -17.90
N PRO A 188 -9.27 -0.70 -17.45
CA PRO A 188 -10.04 0.40 -18.05
C PRO A 188 -9.26 1.72 -18.07
N LEU A 189 -9.10 2.32 -19.24
CA LEU A 189 -8.46 3.63 -19.39
C LEU A 189 -9.38 4.76 -18.90
N PRO A 190 -8.88 5.70 -18.08
CA PRO A 190 -9.67 6.88 -17.72
C PRO A 190 -9.94 7.73 -18.96
N ALA A 191 -11.15 8.27 -19.09
CA ALA A 191 -11.45 9.22 -20.16
C ALA A 191 -10.53 10.45 -20.03
N PRO A 192 -10.02 11.03 -21.15
CA PRO A 192 -9.11 12.18 -21.09
C PRO A 192 -9.65 13.35 -20.27
N GLN A 193 -10.96 13.58 -20.35
CA GLN A 193 -11.71 14.63 -19.67
C GLN A 193 -12.35 14.21 -18.33
N LEU A 194 -11.94 13.07 -17.75
CA LEU A 194 -12.52 12.61 -16.48
C LEU A 194 -12.22 13.60 -15.35
N GLU A 195 -13.23 14.02 -14.60
CA GLU A 195 -13.06 14.94 -13.48
C GLU A 195 -12.22 14.32 -12.33
N ALA A 196 -11.51 15.15 -11.57
CA ALA A 196 -10.65 14.68 -10.46
C ALA A 196 -11.42 13.85 -9.42
N ALA A 197 -12.66 14.24 -9.12
CA ALA A 197 -13.54 13.49 -8.21
C ALA A 197 -13.86 12.07 -8.69
N ALA A 198 -13.89 11.84 -10.01
CA ALA A 198 -14.09 10.51 -10.58
C ALA A 198 -12.77 9.73 -10.70
N LEU A 199 -11.64 10.40 -10.93
CA LEU A 199 -10.30 9.79 -10.88
C LEU A 199 -9.97 9.19 -9.51
N ARG A 200 -10.55 9.75 -8.43
CA ARG A 200 -10.42 9.23 -7.06
C ARG A 200 -10.80 7.75 -6.90
N TYR A 201 -11.67 7.25 -7.76
CA TYR A 201 -12.14 5.86 -7.71
C TYR A 201 -11.72 5.06 -8.93
N TRP A 202 -10.71 5.55 -9.66
CA TRP A 202 -10.24 4.92 -10.89
C TRP A 202 -8.97 4.09 -10.64
N PRO A 203 -8.88 2.84 -11.15
CA PRO A 203 -9.86 2.13 -11.94
C PRO A 203 -11.06 1.68 -11.09
N PRO A 204 -12.26 1.51 -11.69
CA PRO A 204 -13.40 0.98 -10.96
C PRO A 204 -13.09 -0.40 -10.38
N CYS A 205 -13.14 -0.52 -9.05
CA CYS A 205 -12.92 -1.76 -8.32
C CYS A 205 -14.22 -2.20 -7.64
N ARG A 206 -14.52 -3.50 -7.66
CA ARG A 206 -15.66 -4.07 -6.94
C ARG A 206 -15.29 -4.22 -5.47
N ARG A 207 -16.18 -3.71 -4.62
CA ARG A 207 -16.07 -3.89 -3.18
C ARG A 207 -16.45 -5.30 -2.77
N ASN A 208 -15.69 -5.85 -1.83
CA ASN A 208 -16.10 -7.03 -1.10
C ASN A 208 -17.23 -6.66 -0.14
N PRO A 209 -18.40 -7.31 -0.19
CA PRO A 209 -19.51 -7.00 0.72
C PRO A 209 -19.23 -7.38 2.18
N GLN A 210 -18.23 -8.23 2.44
CA GLN A 210 -17.89 -8.73 3.78
C GLN A 210 -16.38 -8.63 4.01
N PRO A 211 -15.83 -7.41 4.11
CA PRO A 211 -14.39 -7.19 4.21
C PRO A 211 -13.74 -7.82 5.43
N GLU A 212 -14.48 -7.94 6.52
CA GLU A 212 -14.03 -8.58 7.77
C GLU A 212 -13.74 -10.08 7.58
N GLN A 213 -14.47 -10.78 6.69
CA GLN A 213 -14.26 -12.21 6.46
C GLN A 213 -12.89 -12.53 5.87
N PHE A 214 -12.31 -11.59 5.12
CA PHE A 214 -10.95 -11.73 4.61
C PHE A 214 -9.95 -11.88 5.76
N TRP A 215 -10.00 -10.95 6.72
CA TRP A 215 -9.07 -10.90 7.85
C TRP A 215 -9.34 -11.99 8.91
N LEU A 216 -10.52 -12.60 8.87
CA LEU A 216 -10.86 -13.80 9.66
C LEU A 216 -10.50 -15.11 8.95
N GLY A 217 -10.03 -15.07 7.69
CA GLY A 217 -9.73 -16.27 6.92
C GLY A 217 -10.96 -17.08 6.48
N LEU A 218 -12.14 -16.46 6.47
CA LEU A 218 -13.40 -17.10 6.11
C LEU A 218 -13.75 -16.92 4.62
N GLY A 219 -13.03 -16.06 3.91
CA GLY A 219 -13.19 -15.86 2.47
C GLY A 219 -12.40 -16.87 1.64
N ASN A 220 -12.97 -17.32 0.51
CA ASN A 220 -12.22 -18.06 -0.50
C ASN A 220 -11.16 -17.14 -1.11
N LEU A 221 -9.90 -17.35 -0.73
CA LEU A 221 -8.77 -16.74 -1.40
C LEU A 221 -8.05 -17.80 -2.21
N ASP A 222 -8.03 -17.65 -3.53
CA ASP A 222 -7.08 -18.35 -4.38
C ASP A 222 -5.69 -17.70 -4.21
N LEU A 223 -5.09 -17.87 -3.03
CA LEU A 223 -3.68 -17.52 -2.82
C LEU A 223 -2.80 -18.63 -3.42
N PRO A 224 -1.64 -18.28 -4.00
CA PRO A 224 -0.67 -19.26 -4.48
C PRO A 224 -0.40 -20.34 -3.42
N GLY A 225 -0.56 -21.61 -3.81
CA GLY A 225 -0.27 -22.76 -2.95
C GLY A 225 -1.38 -23.20 -1.98
N GLN A 226 -2.59 -22.66 -2.06
CA GLN A 226 -3.76 -23.32 -1.45
C GLN A 226 -4.19 -24.51 -2.34
N SER A 227 -3.77 -25.71 -1.95
CA SER A 227 -4.48 -26.91 -2.43
C SER A 227 -5.87 -26.88 -1.77
N ALA A 228 -6.92 -26.96 -2.57
CA ALA A 228 -8.27 -27.14 -2.03
C ALA A 228 -8.26 -28.32 -1.04
N PRO A 229 -8.92 -28.22 0.13
CA PRO A 229 -9.12 -29.39 0.96
C PRO A 229 -9.84 -30.43 0.09
N GLY A 230 -9.21 -31.60 -0.10
CA GLY A 230 -9.84 -32.72 -0.78
C GLY A 230 -11.18 -33.01 -0.11
N GLY A 231 -12.26 -32.87 -0.86
CA GLY A 231 -13.60 -33.31 -0.46
C GLY A 231 -13.72 -34.82 -0.36
#